data_AF-A0A0A1PUT8-F1
#
_entry.id   AF-A0A0A1PUT8-F1
#
_cell.length_a   1.000
_cell.length_b   1.000
_cell.length_c   1.000
_cell.angle_alpha   90.00
_cell.angle_beta   90.00
_cell.angle_gamma   90.00
#
_symmetry.space_group_name_H-M   'P 1'
#
loop_
_entity.id
_entity.type
_entity.pdbx_description
1 polymer ?
#
loop_
_entity_poly.entity_id
_entity_poly.type
_entity_poly.pdbx_seq_one_letter_code
_entity_poly.pdbx_strand_id
1 'polypeptide(L)' 'MIGRILTGGDDYEILATVPPKALAPLEAAARAAGVAVTVVGKVTPGHAVVLRGADGRALDLGSGRFEHF' A
#
# COMPACT_ATOMS: atom_id res chain seq x y z
N MET A 1 -9.20 -1.58 -13.85
CA MET A 1 -8.96 -2.79 -13.02
C MET A 1 -8.24 -2.47 -11.70
N ILE A 2 -7.40 -1.43 -11.64
CA ILE A 2 -6.70 -0.99 -10.40
C ILE A 2 -7.62 -0.53 -9.26
N GLY A 3 -8.77 0.10 -9.56
CA GLY A 3 -9.66 0.66 -8.54
C GLY A 3 -10.16 -0.37 -7.51
N ARG A 4 -10.56 -1.56 -7.95
CA ARG A 4 -11.03 -2.63 -7.05
C ARG A 4 -9.94 -3.15 -6.09
N ILE A 5 -8.68 -3.19 -6.53
CA ILE A 5 -7.56 -3.60 -5.68
C ILE A 5 -7.31 -2.58 -4.57
N LEU A 6 -7.59 -1.29 -4.84
CA LEU A 6 -7.30 -0.20 -3.91
C LEU A 6 -8.48 0.15 -2.99
N THR A 7 -9.71 -0.22 -3.35
CA THR A 7 -10.92 0.19 -2.61
C THR A 7 -11.86 -0.97 -2.27
N GLY A 8 -11.52 -2.21 -2.61
CA GLY A 8 -12.39 -3.38 -2.47
C GLY A 8 -12.55 -3.85 -1.02
N GLY A 9 -11.46 -3.93 -0.26
CA GLY A 9 -11.48 -4.46 1.11
C GLY A 9 -11.52 -5.98 1.18
N ASP A 10 -11.79 -6.52 2.37
CA ASP A 10 -11.82 -7.97 2.69
C ASP A 10 -10.53 -8.74 2.39
N ASP A 11 -9.41 -8.04 2.23
CA ASP A 11 -8.10 -8.65 2.02
C ASP A 11 -7.52 -9.24 3.32
N TYR A 12 -7.88 -8.65 4.49
CA TYR A 12 -7.32 -8.98 5.81
C TYR A 12 -5.78 -8.93 5.88
N GLU A 13 -5.16 -8.13 5.01
CA GLU A 13 -3.71 -7.94 4.92
C GLU A 13 -3.20 -6.83 5.87
N ILE A 14 -1.91 -6.89 6.21
CA ILE A 14 -1.25 -5.88 7.04
C ILE A 14 -0.63 -4.80 6.15
N LEU A 15 -1.09 -3.55 6.31
CA LEU A 15 -0.43 -2.37 5.76
C LEU A 15 0.32 -1.63 6.87
N ALA A 16 1.64 -1.50 6.71
CA ALA A 16 2.51 -0.87 7.71
C ALA A 16 3.53 0.08 7.06
N THR A 17 4.11 0.95 7.89
CA THR A 17 5.23 1.81 7.50
C THR A 17 6.44 1.45 8.34
N VAL A 18 7.64 1.47 7.74
CA VAL A 18 8.90 1.25 8.45
C VAL A 18 9.95 2.30 8.06
N PRO A 19 10.86 2.67 8.98
CA PRO A 19 12.01 3.48 8.62
C PRO A 19 12.86 2.78 7.55
N PRO A 20 13.48 3.52 6.60
CA PRO A 20 14.29 2.91 5.54
C PRO A 20 15.38 1.96 6.04
N LYS A 21 16.01 2.28 7.17
CA LYS A 21 17.04 1.44 7.81
C LYS A 21 16.52 0.08 8.32
N ALA A 22 15.21 -0.06 8.50
CA ALA A 22 14.57 -1.28 8.98
C ALA A 22 13.99 -2.15 7.86
N LEU A 23 13.99 -1.67 6.61
CA LEU A 23 13.39 -2.40 5.48
C LEU A 23 14.10 -3.74 5.22
N ALA A 24 15.42 -3.73 5.03
CA ALA A 24 16.16 -4.97 4.76
C ALA A 24 16.07 -6.01 5.91
N PRO A 25 16.21 -5.64 7.20
CA PRO A 25 15.93 -6.55 8.30
C PRO A 25 14.50 -7.11 8.30
N LEU A 26 13.50 -6.28 8.00
CA LEU A 26 12.10 -6.71 7.92
C LEU A 26 11.89 -7.71 6.77
N GLU A 27 12.41 -7.43 5.58
CA GLU A 27 12.31 -8.34 4.43
C GLU A 27 12.97 -9.69 4.71
N ALA A 28 14.12 -9.69 5.37
CA ALA A 28 14.79 -10.92 5.79
C ALA A 28 13.95 -11.73 6.79
N ALA A 29 13.36 -11.06 7.80
CA ALA A 29 12.49 -11.70 8.79
C ALA A 29 11.20 -12.24 8.15
N ALA A 30 10.56 -11.47 7.28
CA ALA A 30 9.36 -11.87 6.55
C ALA A 30 9.62 -13.10 5.68
N ARG A 31 10.73 -13.10 4.92
CA ARG A 31 11.16 -14.26 4.13
C ARG A 31 11.41 -15.49 5.02
N ALA A 32 12.06 -15.32 6.17
CA ALA A 32 12.28 -16.43 7.11
C ALA A 32 10.97 -16.98 7.68
N ALA A 33 9.96 -16.12 7.86
CA ALA A 33 8.63 -16.49 8.31
C ALA A 33 7.72 -17.03 7.18
N GLY A 34 8.18 -17.02 5.92
CA GLY A 34 7.36 -17.41 4.77
C GLY A 34 6.24 -16.41 4.42
N VAL A 35 6.36 -15.16 4.88
CA VAL A 35 5.38 -14.09 4.65
C VAL A 35 5.88 -13.21 3.51
N ALA A 36 5.05 -13.05 2.47
CA ALA A 36 5.35 -12.14 1.38
C ALA A 36 5.17 -10.68 1.84
N VAL A 37 6.13 -9.82 1.52
CA VAL A 37 6.06 -8.39 1.77
C VAL A 37 6.40 -7.64 0.49
N THR A 38 5.71 -6.52 0.25
CA THR A 38 5.94 -5.67 -0.93
C THR A 38 5.93 -4.21 -0.52
N VAL A 39 6.95 -3.46 -0.92
CA VAL A 39 6.95 -2.00 -0.77
C VAL A 39 6.04 -1.40 -1.83
N VAL A 40 4.93 -0.82 -1.39
CA VAL A 40 3.91 -0.23 -2.29
C VAL A 40 3.96 1.29 -2.37
N GLY A 41 4.85 1.94 -1.61
CA GLY A 41 4.98 3.39 -1.63
C GLY A 41 5.95 3.95 -0.61
N LYS A 42 5.91 5.27 -0.44
CA LYS A 42 6.74 6.02 0.50
C LYS A 42 5.90 7.07 1.21
N VAL A 43 6.06 7.18 2.52
CA VAL A 43 5.51 8.28 3.31
C VAL A 43 6.35 9.54 3.07
N THR A 44 5.69 10.64 2.74
CA THR A 44 6.27 11.97 2.57
C THR A 44 5.48 13.00 3.37
N PRO A 45 6.05 14.17 3.71
CA PRO A 45 5.28 15.26 4.31
C PRO A 45 4.05 15.61 3.45
N GLY A 46 2.88 15.80 4.09
CA GLY A 46 1.61 16.08 3.43
C GLY A 46 0.42 15.45 4.16
N HIS A 47 -0.78 15.68 3.64
CA HIS A 47 -2.05 15.20 4.23
C HIS A 47 -2.89 14.35 3.25
N ALA A 48 -2.32 13.98 2.09
CA ALA A 48 -3.04 13.26 1.05
C ALA A 48 -2.24 12.06 0.55
N VAL A 49 -2.97 11.01 0.14
CA VAL A 49 -2.41 9.86 -0.58
C VAL A 49 -2.41 10.19 -2.07
N VAL A 50 -1.24 10.07 -2.71
CA VAL A 50 -1.10 10.24 -4.16
C VAL A 50 -0.84 8.87 -4.78
N LEU A 51 -1.77 8.41 -5.60
CA LEU A 51 -1.63 7.19 -6.37
C LEU A 51 -1.10 7.53 -7.75
N ARG A 52 -0.09 6.79 -8.20
CA ARG A 52 0.51 6.98 -9.53
C ARG A 52 0.31 5.73 -10.36
N GLY A 53 -0.16 5.90 -11.59
CA GLY A 53 -0.27 4.84 -12.58
C GLY A 53 1.10 4.41 -13.10
N ALA A 54 1.11 3.34 -13.90
CA ALA A 54 2.34 2.84 -14.53
C ALA A 54 3.02 3.87 -15.45
N ASP A 55 2.27 4.87 -15.93
CA ASP A 55 2.76 6.00 -16.72
C ASP A 55 3.24 7.18 -15.86
N GLY A 56 3.25 7.04 -14.53
CA GLY A 56 3.66 8.05 -13.56
C GLY A 56 2.62 9.14 -13.29
N ARG A 57 1.49 9.14 -14.00
CA ARG A 57 0.41 10.13 -13.83
C ARG A 57 -0.40 9.81 -12.57
N ALA A 58 -0.92 10.87 -11.93
CA ALA A 58 -1.80 10.71 -10.78
C ALA A 58 -3.08 10.00 -11.21
N LEU A 59 -3.51 9.03 -10.40
CA LEU A 59 -4.78 8.34 -10.58
C LEU A 59 -5.80 8.94 -9.62
N ASP A 60 -6.95 9.32 -10.16
CA ASP A 60 -8.14 9.64 -9.38
C ASP A 60 -9.01 8.37 -9.26
N LEU A 61 -9.25 7.94 -8.01
CA LEU A 61 -10.09 6.78 -7.72
C LEU A 61 -11.57 7.16 -7.53
N GLY A 62 -11.92 8.44 -7.57
CA GLY A 62 -13.28 8.90 -7.28
C GLY A 62 -13.68 8.60 -5.83
N SER A 63 -14.88 8.05 -5.62
CA SER A 63 -15.36 7.66 -4.30
C SER A 63 -14.61 6.41 -3.80
N GLY A 64 -13.67 6.59 -2.87
CA GLY A 64 -13.06 5.46 -2.18
C GLY A 64 -14.02 4.93 -1.14
N ARG A 65 -14.34 3.62 -1.21
CA ARG A 65 -14.58 2.69 -0.07
C ARG A 65 -15.63 1.61 -0.29
N PHE A 66 -15.60 0.67 0.65
CA PHE A 66 -16.75 -0.02 1.23
C PHE A 66 -17.54 0.89 2.19
N GLU A 67 -18.86 0.84 2.15
CA GLU A 67 -19.77 1.68 2.93
C GLU A 67 -20.84 0.80 3.61
N HIS A 68 -21.11 1.05 4.89
CA HIS A 68 -22.27 0.50 5.59
C HIS A 68 -22.98 1.61 6.36
N PHE A 69 -24.27 1.75 6.02
CA PHE A 69 -25.19 2.90 6.19
C PHE A 69 -24.86 4.12 5.34
#